data_AF-A0A5K1A267-F1
#
_entry.id   AF-A0A5K1A267-F1
#
_cell.length_a   1.000
_cell.length_b   1.000
_cell.length_c   1.000
_cell.angle_alpha   90.00
_cell.angle_beta   90.00
_cell.angle_gamma   90.00
#
_symmetry.space_group_name_H-M   'P 1'
#
loop_
_entity.id
_entity.type
_entity.pdbx_description
1 polymer ?
#
loop_
_entity_poly.entity_id
_entity_poly.type
_entity_poly.pdbx_seq_one_letter_code
_entity_poly.pdbx_strand_id
1 'polypeptide(L)'
;GVFTGDCGTELDHGVAVVGYGATDLGDKYWIVKNSWGVGWGEQGYIKMARGISDKRGLCGIAMQASYPVKNSTSVAANNQVPRS
;
A
#
# COMPACT_ATOMS: atom_id res chain seq x y z
N GLY A 1 5.25 1.46 16.22
CA GLY A 1 4.34 0.32 16.48
C GLY A 1 3.19 0.33 15.49
N VAL A 2 2.19 -0.54 15.67
CA VAL A 2 0.95 -0.51 14.87
C VAL A 2 0.01 0.55 15.45
N PHE A 3 -0.41 1.51 14.61
CA PHE A 3 -1.36 2.53 14.95
C PHE A 3 -2.78 1.95 14.95
N THR A 4 -3.44 2.05 16.10
CA THR A 4 -4.82 1.60 16.38
C THR A 4 -5.68 2.73 16.96
N GLY A 5 -5.17 3.97 16.97
CA GLY A 5 -5.87 5.12 17.54
C GLY A 5 -7.06 5.57 16.69
N ASP A 6 -7.92 6.37 17.31
CA ASP A 6 -9.13 6.90 16.65
C ASP A 6 -8.78 7.90 15.54
N CYS A 7 -9.52 7.81 14.45
CA CYS A 7 -9.49 8.75 13.34
C CYS A 7 -10.83 8.69 12.58
N GLY A 8 -11.16 9.77 11.87
CA GLY A 8 -12.36 9.85 11.05
C GLY A 8 -12.23 9.12 9.71
N THR A 9 -13.23 9.31 8.85
CA THR A 9 -13.22 8.82 7.45
C THR A 9 -13.43 9.95 6.44
N GLU A 10 -13.28 11.19 6.89
CA GLU A 10 -13.22 12.36 6.02
C GLU A 10 -11.79 12.45 5.48
N LEU A 11 -11.63 12.15 4.19
CA LEU A 11 -10.32 11.99 3.57
C LEU A 11 -9.74 13.35 3.18
N ASP A 12 -8.54 13.65 3.66
CA ASP A 12 -7.81 14.90 3.41
C ASP A 12 -6.36 14.72 2.94
N HIS A 13 -5.76 13.55 3.16
CA HIS A 13 -4.34 13.30 2.93
C HIS A 13 -4.06 12.04 2.10
N GLY A 14 -3.24 12.19 1.06
CA GLY A 14 -2.82 11.10 0.17
C GLY A 14 -1.54 10.43 0.65
N VAL A 15 -1.54 9.10 0.74
CA VAL A 15 -0.40 8.26 1.14
C VAL A 15 -0.30 7.01 0.26
N ALA A 16 0.81 6.28 0.37
CA ALA A 16 1.00 5.03 -0.37
C ALA A 16 1.16 3.84 0.56
N VAL A 17 0.31 2.82 0.40
CA VAL A 17 0.56 1.50 0.99
C VAL A 17 1.67 0.82 0.19
N VAL A 18 2.77 0.47 0.86
CA VAL A 18 3.94 -0.17 0.24
C VAL A 18 4.14 -1.62 0.69
N GLY A 19 3.31 -2.09 1.61
CA GLY A 19 3.36 -3.46 2.10
C GLY A 19 2.33 -3.72 3.19
N TYR A 20 2.36 -4.93 3.74
CA TYR A 20 1.54 -5.35 4.86
C TYR A 20 2.25 -6.44 5.65
N GLY A 21 1.80 -6.68 6.88
CA GLY A 21 2.34 -7.74 7.72
C GLY A 21 1.41 -8.10 8.86
N ALA A 22 1.95 -8.88 9.79
CA ALA A 22 1.39 -9.14 11.10
C ALA A 22 2.52 -9.14 12.13
N THR A 23 2.22 -8.78 13.38
CA THR A 23 3.14 -9.00 14.51
C THR A 23 3.14 -10.47 14.92
N ASP A 24 4.08 -10.89 15.76
CA ASP A 24 4.11 -12.26 16.31
C ASP A 24 2.85 -12.62 17.11
N LEU A 25 2.16 -11.61 17.67
CA LEU A 25 0.87 -11.76 18.38
C LEU A 25 -0.35 -11.81 17.46
N GLY A 26 -0.16 -11.69 16.13
CA GLY A 26 -1.23 -11.76 15.13
C GLY A 26 -1.83 -10.42 14.71
N ASP A 27 -1.43 -9.28 15.29
CA ASP A 27 -1.94 -7.96 14.90
C ASP A 27 -1.52 -7.60 13.47
N LYS A 28 -2.51 -7.50 12.58
CA LYS A 28 -2.30 -7.22 11.16
C LYS A 28 -2.15 -5.73 10.91
N TYR A 29 -1.23 -5.36 10.01
CA TYR A 29 -1.01 -3.96 9.64
C TYR A 29 -0.74 -3.76 8.15
N TRP A 30 -1.02 -2.54 7.70
CA TRP A 30 -0.49 -1.94 6.47
C TRP A 30 0.82 -1.23 6.77
N ILE A 31 1.78 -1.24 5.84
CA ILE A 31 2.96 -0.37 5.87
C ILE A 31 2.68 0.79 4.92
N VAL A 32 2.59 1.99 5.48
CA VAL A 32 2.20 3.19 4.75
C VAL A 32 3.39 4.14 4.70
N LYS A 33 3.80 4.52 3.49
CA LYS A 33 4.78 5.57 3.25
C LYS A 33 4.08 6.92 3.31
N ASN A 34 4.56 7.80 4.18
CA ASN A 34 4.07 9.16 4.31
C ASN A 34 4.98 10.16 3.57
N SER A 35 4.54 11.41 3.46
CA SER A 35 5.22 12.51 2.75
C SER A 35 5.75 13.61 3.68
N TRP A 36 5.79 13.38 5.00
CA TRP A 36 6.22 14.36 6.01
C TRP A 36 7.70 14.27 6.40
N GLY A 37 8.52 13.61 5.58
CA GLY A 37 9.95 13.44 5.81
C GLY A 37 10.31 12.30 6.77
N VAL A 38 11.60 11.94 6.80
CA VAL A 38 12.10 10.76 7.52
C VAL A 38 12.13 10.91 9.04
N GLY A 39 12.05 12.14 9.55
CA GLY A 39 11.99 12.41 10.99
C GLY A 39 10.62 12.10 11.61
N TRP A 40 9.60 11.85 10.80
CA TRP A 40 8.26 11.49 11.26
C TRP A 40 8.08 9.97 11.31
N GLY A 41 7.42 9.47 12.36
CA GLY A 41 7.07 8.06 12.48
C GLY A 41 8.28 7.12 12.48
N GLU A 42 8.13 5.96 11.84
CA GLU A 42 9.20 4.98 11.65
C GLU A 42 9.94 5.30 10.35
N GLN A 43 10.87 6.26 10.38
CA GLN A 43 11.67 6.68 9.21
C GLN A 43 10.81 7.18 8.01
N GLY A 44 9.74 7.91 8.29
CA GLY A 44 8.78 8.40 7.29
C GLY A 44 7.62 7.44 7.01
N TYR A 45 7.52 6.34 7.75
CA TYR A 45 6.47 5.34 7.60
C TYR A 45 5.59 5.24 8.85
N ILE A 46 4.40 4.69 8.66
CA ILE A 46 3.50 4.28 9.73
C ILE A 46 2.96 2.88 9.44
N LYS A 47 2.87 2.05 10.49
CA LYS A 47 2.12 0.81 10.44
C LYS A 47 0.69 1.12 10.90
N MET A 48 -0.31 0.90 10.05
CA MET A 48 -1.72 1.14 10.41
C MET A 48 -2.47 -0.17 10.57
N ALA A 49 -3.32 -0.31 11.57
CA ALA A 49 -4.09 -1.53 11.80
C ALA A 49 -4.90 -1.92 10.56
N ARG A 50 -4.87 -3.22 10.24
CA ARG A 50 -5.47 -3.78 9.03
C ARG A 50 -6.44 -4.89 9.39
N GLY A 51 -7.53 -4.99 8.62
CA GLY A 51 -8.54 -6.03 8.84
C GLY A 51 -9.41 -5.76 10.07
N ILE A 52 -9.63 -4.48 10.39
CA ILE A 52 -10.60 -4.05 11.39
C ILE A 52 -12.03 -4.32 10.91
N SER A 53 -13.01 -4.24 11.81
CA SER A 53 -14.42 -4.50 11.51
C SER A 53 -15.02 -3.51 10.49
N ASP A 54 -14.57 -2.25 10.51
CA ASP A 54 -15.01 -1.24 9.54
C ASP A 54 -14.41 -1.53 8.16
N LYS A 55 -15.30 -1.75 7.18
CA LYS A 55 -14.95 -2.05 5.79
C LYS A 55 -14.21 -0.89 5.09
N ARG A 56 -14.35 0.33 5.60
CA ARG A 56 -13.61 1.50 5.11
C ARG A 56 -12.12 1.46 5.49
N GLY A 57 -11.75 0.58 6.42
CA GLY A 57 -10.41 0.51 7.00
C GLY A 57 -10.12 1.65 7.96
N LEU A 58 -9.07 1.51 8.77
CA LEU A 58 -8.67 2.55 9.72
C LEU A 58 -8.35 3.84 8.96
N CYS A 59 -8.93 4.96 9.40
CA CYS A 59 -8.83 6.28 8.77
C CYS A 59 -9.31 6.33 7.30
N GLY A 60 -10.19 5.42 6.90
CA GLY A 60 -10.71 5.38 5.52
C GLY A 60 -9.71 4.87 4.48
N ILE A 61 -8.61 4.22 4.90
CA ILE A 61 -7.52 3.77 4.00
C ILE A 61 -7.98 2.86 2.85
N ALA A 62 -9.15 2.21 2.96
CA ALA A 62 -9.71 1.34 1.92
C ALA A 62 -10.81 1.99 1.06
N MET A 63 -11.07 3.31 1.21
CA MET A 63 -12.18 3.98 0.51
C MET A 63 -11.85 4.44 -0.92
N GLN A 64 -10.66 5.00 -1.15
CA GLN A 64 -10.28 5.62 -2.45
C GLN A 64 -8.88 5.20 -2.92
N ALA A 65 -8.54 3.91 -2.79
CA ALA A 65 -7.27 3.39 -3.26
C ALA A 65 -7.22 3.27 -4.80
N SER A 66 -6.07 3.58 -5.39
CA SER A 66 -5.80 3.40 -6.82
C SER A 66 -4.34 2.98 -7.03
N TYR A 67 -4.04 2.41 -8.20
CA TYR A 67 -2.69 2.01 -8.57
C TYR A 67 -2.45 2.22 -10.07
N PRO A 68 -1.22 2.56 -10.48
CA PRO A 68 -0.89 2.67 -11.90
C PRO A 68 -0.73 1.28 -12.52
N VAL A 69 -1.10 1.16 -13.80
CA VAL A 69 -0.82 -0.02 -14.62
C VAL A 69 0.31 0.30 -15.58
N LYS A 70 1.37 -0.50 -15.56
CA LYS A 70 2.45 -0.43 -16.55
C LYS A 70 2.29 -1.59 -17.54
N ASN A 71 1.90 -1.29 -18.77
CA ASN A 71 1.82 -2.29 -19.83
C ASN A 71 3.24 -2.61 -20.34
N SER A 72 3.63 -3.88 -20.24
CA SER A 72 4.87 -4.38 -20.83
C SER A 72 4.55 -4.95 -22.21
N THR A 73 5.00 -4.30 -23.29
CA THR A 73 5.01 -4.93 -24.62
C THR A 73 6.18 -5.90 -24.69
N SER A 74 5.94 -7.19 -24.51
CA SER A 74 6.89 -8.23 -24.91
C SER A 74 6.82 -8.40 -26.43
N VAL A 75 7.67 -7.71 -27.18
CA VAL A 75 7.98 -8.15 -28.55
C VAL A 75 8.93 -9.34 -28.41
N ALA A 76 8.39 -10.53 -28.16
CA ALA A 76 9.14 -11.78 -28.20
C ALA A 76 8.84 -12.49 -29.52
N ALA A 77 9.89 -12.63 -30.33
CA ALA A 77 10.12 -13.69 -31.31
C ALA A 77 8.96 -14.01 -32.28
N ASN A 78 8.88 -13.31 -33.41
CA ASN A 78 8.17 -13.81 -34.59
C ASN A 78 9.15 -13.98 -35.76
N ASN A 79 9.43 -15.25 -36.09
CA ASN A 79 9.86 -15.77 -37.39
C ASN A 79 10.99 -15.04 -38.16
N GLN A 80 12.21 -15.55 -38.03
CA GLN A 80 13.08 -15.75 -39.20
C GLN A 80 13.79 -17.12 -39.10
N VAL A 81 13.18 -18.13 -39.71
CA VAL A 81 13.91 -19.29 -40.25
C VAL A 81 14.38 -18.87 -41.64
N PRO A 82 15.69 -18.82 -41.95
CA PRO A 82 16.13 -18.76 -43.35
C PRO A 82 15.90 -20.14 -43.96
N ARG A 83 14.99 -20.24 -44.93
CA ARG A 83 14.94 -21.41 -45.82
C ARG A 83 16.10 -21.32 -46.81
N SER A 84 16.87 -22.41 -46.88
CA SER A 84 17.88 -22.82 -47.89
C SER A 84 18.86 -21.76 -48.40
#